data_AF-T0CGC6-F1
#
_entry.id   AF-T0CGC6-F1
#
_cell.length_a   1.000
_cell.length_b   1.000
_cell.length_c   1.000
_cell.angle_alpha   90.00
_cell.angle_beta   90.00
_cell.angle_gamma   90.00
#
_symmetry.space_group_name_H-M   'P 1'
#
loop_
_entity.id
_entity.type
_entity.pdbx_description
1 polymer ?
#
loop_
_entity_poly.entity_id
_entity_poly.type
_entity_poly.pdbx_seq_one_letter_code
_entity_poly.pdbx_strand_id
1 'polypeptide(L)'
;MKKLLSVAALFLSFNVAAVETTARPFSFDVYAPSKELNFKVTLEQRCRYEIPVWGDSAKFEEKNKTTPLTVKKSNQSSGLTRYTFSLNHTQSLEMSGFFKYGKECTSGIKIIVQSAKYAVGWANQFHRPIEFSFLNEMYAYKEYDTVFDPSENKNIKLFENNEISFAYEALPNANQVNVTILSDGNQMPTTSSKSALKNPKTNLPYNLK
;
A
#
# COMPACT_ATOMS: atom_id res chain seq x y z
N MET A 1 -35.89 -44.45 -2.53
CA MET A 1 -36.10 -42.98 -2.52
C MET A 1 -35.47 -42.29 -1.31
N LYS A 2 -35.63 -42.77 -0.06
CA LYS A 2 -35.01 -42.14 1.13
C LYS A 2 -33.47 -42.00 1.09
N LYS A 3 -32.75 -42.97 0.50
CA LYS A 3 -31.27 -42.93 0.38
C LYS A 3 -30.72 -41.94 -0.67
N LEU A 4 -31.54 -41.55 -1.66
CA LEU A 4 -31.16 -40.56 -2.67
C LEU A 4 -31.28 -39.13 -2.13
N LEU A 5 -32.25 -38.87 -1.25
CA LEU A 5 -32.38 -37.58 -0.56
C LEU A 5 -31.19 -37.28 0.38
N SER A 6 -30.60 -38.30 1.01
CA SER A 6 -29.43 -38.10 1.89
C SER A 6 -28.15 -37.72 1.13
N VAL A 7 -27.99 -38.17 -0.11
CA VAL A 7 -26.86 -37.78 -0.97
C VAL A 7 -27.08 -36.38 -1.54
N ALA A 8 -28.31 -36.01 -1.89
CA ALA A 8 -28.64 -34.65 -2.31
C ALA A 8 -28.43 -33.60 -1.19
N ALA A 9 -28.66 -33.98 0.08
CA ALA A 9 -28.39 -33.13 1.24
C ALA A 9 -26.88 -32.85 1.45
N LEU A 10 -26.00 -33.77 1.07
CA LEU A 10 -24.54 -33.59 1.08
C LEU A 10 -24.03 -32.63 -0.01
N PHE A 11 -24.79 -32.43 -1.09
CA PHE A 11 -24.48 -31.42 -2.11
C PHE A 11 -25.07 -30.04 -1.78
N LEU A 12 -26.09 -29.96 -0.93
CA LEU A 12 -26.73 -28.71 -0.51
C LEU A 12 -25.91 -27.89 0.51
N SER A 13 -24.82 -28.44 1.05
CA SER A 13 -23.89 -27.66 1.90
C SER A 13 -22.87 -26.85 1.10
N PHE A 14 -22.79 -27.01 -0.22
CA PHE A 14 -21.91 -26.23 -1.08
C PHE A 14 -22.69 -25.07 -1.72
N ASN A 15 -22.61 -23.89 -1.11
CA ASN A 15 -23.16 -22.68 -1.72
C ASN A 15 -22.15 -22.13 -2.73
N VAL A 16 -22.52 -22.09 -4.02
CA VAL A 16 -21.82 -21.23 -5.00
C VAL A 16 -22.14 -19.80 -4.61
N ALA A 17 -21.11 -19.02 -4.34
CA ALA A 17 -21.28 -17.73 -3.73
C ALA A 17 -20.22 -16.75 -4.26
N ALA A 18 -20.49 -15.46 -4.26
CA ALA A 18 -19.52 -14.45 -4.72
C ALA A 18 -19.15 -13.54 -3.56
N VAL A 19 -17.94 -12.98 -3.58
CA VAL A 19 -17.58 -11.83 -2.75
C VAL A 19 -16.91 -10.79 -3.61
N GLU A 20 -17.23 -9.54 -3.35
CA GLU A 20 -16.68 -8.41 -4.08
C GLU A 20 -16.09 -7.37 -3.13
N THR A 21 -15.02 -6.73 -3.59
CA THR A 21 -14.59 -5.44 -3.04
C THR A 21 -14.58 -4.38 -4.11
N THR A 22 -15.17 -3.23 -3.81
CA THR A 22 -15.41 -2.16 -4.77
C THR A 22 -14.86 -0.84 -4.27
N ALA A 23 -14.04 -0.19 -5.08
CA ALA A 23 -13.54 1.16 -4.87
C ALA A 23 -14.17 2.11 -5.88
N ARG A 24 -14.96 3.06 -5.38
CA ARG A 24 -15.52 4.15 -6.19
C ARG A 24 -14.44 5.20 -6.48
N PRO A 25 -14.61 6.05 -7.51
CA PRO A 25 -13.67 7.14 -7.80
C PRO A 25 -13.42 8.03 -6.58
N PHE A 26 -12.17 8.42 -6.38
CA PHE A 26 -11.74 9.34 -5.30
C PHE A 26 -10.46 10.07 -5.69
N SER A 27 -10.12 11.11 -4.94
CA SER A 27 -8.85 11.81 -5.07
C SER A 27 -8.39 12.39 -3.73
N PHE A 28 -7.09 12.48 -3.54
CA PHE A 28 -6.48 13.16 -2.40
C PHE A 28 -5.18 13.84 -2.81
N ASP A 29 -4.76 14.85 -2.03
CA ASP A 29 -3.60 15.68 -2.31
C ASP A 29 -2.49 15.47 -1.29
N VAL A 30 -1.24 15.57 -1.76
CA VAL A 30 -0.03 15.52 -0.94
C VAL A 30 0.91 16.62 -1.40
N TYR A 31 1.61 17.25 -0.46
CA TYR A 31 2.61 18.28 -0.77
C TYR A 31 4.01 17.74 -0.51
N ALA A 32 4.97 18.09 -1.36
CA ALA A 32 6.37 17.73 -1.13
C ALA A 32 7.33 18.75 -1.76
N PRO A 33 8.56 18.88 -1.24
CA PRO A 33 9.59 19.71 -1.85
C PRO A 33 9.83 19.35 -3.32
N SER A 34 9.87 20.37 -4.18
CA SER A 34 9.91 20.17 -5.62
C SER A 34 11.17 19.41 -6.05
N LYS A 35 10.98 18.38 -6.88
CA LYS A 35 12.07 17.52 -7.41
C LYS A 35 12.84 16.73 -6.35
N GLU A 36 12.31 16.61 -5.13
CA GLU A 36 12.97 15.84 -4.07
C GLU A 36 12.40 14.45 -3.90
N LEU A 37 11.09 14.30 -4.09
CA LEU A 37 10.37 13.06 -3.84
C LEU A 37 9.57 12.61 -5.07
N ASN A 38 9.59 11.30 -5.29
CA ASN A 38 8.72 10.57 -6.20
C ASN A 38 7.75 9.71 -5.39
N PHE A 39 6.55 9.57 -5.91
CA PHE A 39 5.50 8.76 -5.27
C PHE A 39 5.03 7.68 -6.24
N LYS A 40 4.81 6.47 -5.72
CA LYS A 40 4.04 5.42 -6.39
C LYS A 40 2.88 5.07 -5.49
N VAL A 41 1.66 5.33 -5.97
CA VAL A 41 0.44 5.10 -5.20
C VAL A 41 -0.44 4.11 -5.94
N THR A 42 -0.82 3.03 -5.26
CA THR A 42 -1.67 1.97 -5.80
C THR A 42 -2.85 1.71 -4.88
N LEU A 43 -4.01 1.46 -5.48
CA LEU A 43 -5.12 0.76 -4.84
C LEU A 43 -4.80 -0.73 -4.86
N GLU A 44 -4.75 -1.34 -3.68
CA GLU A 44 -4.59 -2.77 -3.48
C GLU A 44 -5.95 -3.35 -3.05
N GLN A 45 -6.43 -4.35 -3.77
CA GLN A 45 -7.66 -5.07 -3.46
C GLN A 45 -7.34 -6.56 -3.31
N ARG A 46 -7.86 -7.20 -2.27
CA ARG A 46 -7.66 -8.62 -2.00
C ARG A 46 -8.97 -9.26 -1.56
N CYS A 47 -9.21 -10.45 -2.07
CA CYS A 47 -10.28 -11.32 -1.61
C CYS A 47 -9.69 -12.71 -1.37
N ARG A 48 -10.14 -13.37 -0.31
CA ARG A 48 -9.77 -14.75 0.00
C ARG A 48 -10.96 -15.54 0.49
N TYR A 49 -10.85 -16.85 0.38
CA TYR A 49 -11.86 -17.75 0.92
C TYR A 49 -11.27 -19.13 1.26
N GLU A 50 -11.91 -19.86 2.18
CA GLU A 50 -11.49 -21.22 2.53
C GLU A 50 -12.04 -22.25 1.52
N ILE A 51 -11.15 -22.96 0.85
CA ILE A 51 -11.52 -24.07 -0.04
C ILE A 51 -11.80 -25.35 0.77
N PRO A 52 -12.76 -26.19 0.34
CA PRO A 52 -12.99 -27.47 0.98
C PRO A 52 -11.78 -28.40 0.76
N VAL A 53 -11.15 -28.82 1.86
CA VAL A 53 -10.10 -29.84 1.87
C VAL A 53 -10.50 -31.00 2.77
N TRP A 54 -10.10 -32.21 2.39
CA TRP A 54 -10.36 -33.41 3.18
C TRP A 54 -9.39 -33.44 4.37
N GLY A 55 -9.90 -33.14 5.58
CA GLY A 55 -9.13 -33.11 6.83
C GLY A 55 -9.33 -31.83 7.65
N ASP A 56 -8.56 -31.68 8.73
CA ASP A 56 -8.65 -30.54 9.67
C ASP A 56 -7.80 -29.33 9.26
N SER A 57 -7.38 -29.28 7.99
CA SER A 57 -6.55 -28.18 7.45
C SER A 57 -7.44 -27.05 6.94
N ALA A 58 -7.05 -25.81 7.19
CA ALA A 58 -7.58 -24.65 6.49
C ALA A 58 -6.70 -24.36 5.26
N LYS A 59 -7.29 -24.25 4.08
CA LYS A 59 -6.60 -23.82 2.87
C LYS A 59 -7.39 -22.70 2.22
N PHE A 60 -6.70 -21.64 1.83
CA PHE A 60 -7.32 -20.47 1.24
C PHE A 60 -6.96 -20.35 -0.23
N GLU A 61 -7.92 -19.92 -1.03
CA GLU A 61 -7.66 -19.38 -2.37
C GLU A 61 -7.73 -17.86 -2.29
N GLU A 62 -6.79 -17.18 -2.93
CA GLU A 62 -6.65 -15.73 -2.86
C GLU A 62 -6.65 -15.13 -4.26
N LYS A 63 -7.37 -14.02 -4.41
CA LYS A 63 -7.34 -13.19 -5.61
C LYS A 63 -6.95 -11.78 -5.21
N ASN A 64 -5.97 -11.23 -5.93
CA ASN A 64 -5.41 -9.91 -5.66
C ASN A 64 -5.47 -9.06 -6.93
N LYS A 65 -5.72 -7.76 -6.76
CA LYS A 65 -5.70 -6.78 -7.85
C LYS A 65 -5.03 -5.50 -7.37
N THR A 66 -4.02 -5.07 -8.10
CA THR A 66 -3.32 -3.81 -7.88
C THR A 66 -3.65 -2.86 -9.00
N THR A 67 -4.14 -1.66 -8.67
CA THR A 67 -4.48 -0.62 -9.64
C THR A 67 -3.69 0.65 -9.34
N PRO A 68 -2.82 1.13 -10.25
CA PRO A 68 -2.10 2.39 -10.04
C PRO A 68 -3.06 3.58 -10.07
N LEU A 69 -2.86 4.52 -9.15
CA LEU A 69 -3.59 5.79 -9.17
C LEU A 69 -2.98 6.75 -10.20
N THR A 70 -3.83 7.56 -10.82
CA THR A 70 -3.39 8.64 -11.71
C THR A 70 -2.73 9.72 -10.86
N VAL A 71 -1.57 10.23 -11.29
CA VAL A 71 -0.88 11.34 -10.62
C VAL A 71 -0.91 12.60 -11.49
N LYS A 72 -1.34 13.71 -10.88
CA LYS A 72 -1.19 15.05 -11.45
C LYS A 72 -0.27 15.86 -10.54
N LYS A 73 0.65 16.62 -11.15
CA LYS A 73 1.62 17.46 -10.44
C LYS A 73 1.36 18.92 -10.77
N SER A 74 1.37 19.78 -9.75
CA SER A 74 1.26 21.23 -9.90
C SER A 74 2.27 21.93 -9.00
N ASN A 75 3.20 22.67 -9.60
CA ASN A 75 4.20 23.43 -8.87
C ASN A 75 3.53 24.63 -8.18
N GLN A 76 3.79 24.79 -6.89
CA GLN A 76 3.34 25.93 -6.10
C GLN A 76 4.46 26.98 -6.02
N SER A 77 4.09 28.25 -5.84
CA SER A 77 5.05 29.35 -5.67
C SER A 77 5.92 29.22 -4.43
N SER A 78 5.49 28.44 -3.43
CA SER A 78 6.20 28.16 -2.18
C SER A 78 7.40 27.20 -2.32
N GLY A 79 7.72 26.73 -3.53
CA GLY A 79 8.76 25.71 -3.74
C GLY A 79 8.28 24.27 -3.51
N LEU A 80 7.01 24.09 -3.14
CA LEU A 80 6.36 22.79 -3.03
C LEU A 80 5.74 22.36 -4.37
N THR A 81 5.66 21.05 -4.58
CA THR A 81 4.84 20.44 -5.62
C THR A 81 3.62 19.79 -4.98
N ARG A 82 2.42 20.14 -5.44
CA ARG A 82 1.18 19.43 -5.10
C ARG A 82 1.05 18.20 -6.00
N TYR A 83 0.90 17.05 -5.38
CA TYR A 83 0.63 15.77 -6.02
C TYR A 83 -0.81 15.38 -5.75
N THR A 84 -1.63 15.36 -6.79
CA THR A 84 -3.01 14.86 -6.71
C THR A 84 -3.03 13.43 -7.20
N PHE A 85 -3.42 12.49 -6.34
CA PHE A 85 -3.63 11.09 -6.69
C PHE A 85 -5.11 10.82 -6.87
N SER A 86 -5.51 10.19 -7.98
CA SER A 86 -6.91 9.90 -8.26
C SER A 86 -7.15 8.51 -8.81
N LEU A 87 -8.27 7.92 -8.39
CA LEU A 87 -8.90 6.80 -9.06
C LEU A 87 -10.03 7.35 -9.93
N ASN A 88 -9.90 7.26 -11.25
CA ASN A 88 -10.84 7.92 -12.17
C ASN A 88 -12.10 7.08 -12.45
N HIS A 89 -12.00 5.76 -12.29
CA HIS A 89 -13.07 4.82 -12.60
C HIS A 89 -13.21 3.81 -11.47
N THR A 90 -14.45 3.37 -11.24
CA THR A 90 -14.74 2.31 -10.27
C THR A 90 -13.89 1.07 -10.56
N GLN A 91 -13.28 0.53 -9.52
CA GLN A 91 -12.55 -0.74 -9.58
C GLN A 91 -13.22 -1.75 -8.67
N SER A 92 -13.56 -2.90 -9.22
CA SER A 92 -14.02 -4.04 -8.46
C SER A 92 -13.06 -5.22 -8.57
N LEU A 93 -13.11 -6.05 -7.55
CA LEU A 93 -12.50 -7.36 -7.51
C LEU A 93 -13.53 -8.35 -6.99
N GLU A 94 -14.06 -9.16 -7.90
CA GLU A 94 -14.99 -10.24 -7.60
C GLU A 94 -14.25 -11.58 -7.56
N MET A 95 -14.64 -12.44 -6.62
CA MET A 95 -14.20 -13.82 -6.52
C MET A 95 -15.40 -14.74 -6.32
N SER A 96 -15.48 -15.80 -7.13
CA SER A 96 -16.52 -16.83 -7.10
C SER A 96 -15.90 -18.23 -7.07
N GLY A 97 -16.60 -19.22 -6.51
CA GLY A 97 -16.03 -20.55 -6.29
C GLY A 97 -16.91 -21.49 -5.47
N PHE A 98 -16.32 -22.58 -4.97
CA PHE A 98 -16.93 -23.51 -4.01
C PHE A 98 -16.28 -23.29 -2.64
N PHE A 99 -17.07 -22.89 -1.65
CA PHE A 99 -16.55 -22.38 -0.37
C PHE A 99 -16.89 -23.32 0.79
N LYS A 100 -15.94 -23.47 1.74
CA LYS A 100 -16.16 -24.17 3.00
C LYS A 100 -16.82 -23.24 4.03
N TYR A 101 -16.14 -22.14 4.39
CA TYR A 101 -16.62 -21.08 5.28
C TYR A 101 -15.82 -19.78 5.04
N GLY A 102 -16.41 -18.62 5.35
CA GLY A 102 -15.74 -17.31 5.37
C GLY A 102 -15.36 -16.76 3.99
N LYS A 103 -15.98 -15.64 3.61
CA LYS A 103 -15.53 -14.85 2.46
C LYS A 103 -15.06 -13.51 2.94
N GLU A 104 -13.88 -13.16 2.50
CA GLU A 104 -13.13 -12.12 3.17
C GLU A 104 -12.49 -11.23 2.11
N CYS A 105 -12.91 -9.98 2.05
CA CYS A 105 -12.29 -9.00 1.17
C CYS A 105 -11.80 -7.77 1.92
N THR A 106 -10.83 -7.11 1.33
CA THR A 106 -10.21 -5.90 1.88
C THR A 106 -9.59 -5.07 0.77
N SER A 107 -9.63 -3.76 0.95
CA SER A 107 -9.07 -2.78 0.02
C SER A 107 -8.28 -1.74 0.80
N GLY A 108 -7.15 -1.31 0.25
CA GLY A 108 -6.28 -0.33 0.89
C GLY A 108 -5.41 0.42 -0.12
N ILE A 109 -4.85 1.56 0.31
CA ILE A 109 -3.92 2.33 -0.52
C ILE A 109 -2.50 2.02 -0.09
N LYS A 110 -1.66 1.62 -1.03
CA LYS A 110 -0.21 1.52 -0.84
C LYS A 110 0.45 2.80 -1.36
N ILE A 111 1.21 3.46 -0.50
CA ILE A 111 1.99 4.65 -0.86
C ILE A 111 3.47 4.30 -0.73
N ILE A 112 4.22 4.46 -1.80
CA ILE A 112 5.67 4.33 -1.81
C ILE A 112 6.25 5.72 -2.07
N VAL A 113 7.06 6.21 -1.13
CA VAL A 113 7.76 7.50 -1.22
C VAL A 113 9.23 7.23 -1.51
N GLN A 114 9.77 7.77 -2.59
CA GLN A 114 11.14 7.53 -3.04
C GLN A 114 11.90 8.86 -3.13
N SER A 115 13.15 8.89 -2.69
CA SER A 115 14.04 10.02 -2.97
C SER A 115 14.29 10.10 -4.48
N ALA A 116 14.10 11.29 -5.04
CA ALA A 116 14.51 11.61 -6.40
C ALA A 116 16.00 12.01 -6.49
N LYS A 117 16.63 12.31 -5.36
CA LYS A 117 18.01 12.85 -5.29
C LYS A 117 19.02 11.83 -4.80
N TYR A 118 18.67 11.00 -3.83
CA TYR A 118 19.61 10.24 -3.03
C TYR A 118 19.39 8.73 -3.08
N ALA A 119 20.50 8.00 -3.03
CA ALA A 119 20.54 6.54 -3.01
C ALA A 119 20.91 5.98 -1.64
N VAL A 120 20.49 4.73 -1.39
CA VAL A 120 20.86 3.97 -0.19
C VAL A 120 22.37 3.67 -0.15
N GLY A 121 23.01 3.43 -1.30
CA GLY A 121 24.46 3.24 -1.38
C GLY A 121 24.98 1.88 -0.90
N TRP A 122 24.19 0.81 -0.99
CA TRP A 122 24.58 -0.53 -0.54
C TRP A 122 25.67 -1.15 -1.45
N ALA A 123 26.71 -1.74 -0.85
CA ALA A 123 27.83 -2.37 -1.55
C ALA A 123 28.48 -1.48 -2.63
N ASN A 124 28.63 -0.17 -2.36
CA ASN A 124 29.12 0.85 -3.31
C ASN A 124 28.27 1.00 -4.60
N GLN A 125 27.01 0.57 -4.56
CA GLN A 125 26.05 0.75 -5.64
C GLN A 125 25.03 1.85 -5.30
N PHE A 126 24.88 2.81 -6.21
CA PHE A 126 24.12 4.06 -6.00
C PHE A 126 22.89 4.22 -6.90
N HIS A 127 22.33 3.11 -7.38
CA HIS A 127 21.15 3.09 -8.27
C HIS A 127 19.82 2.89 -7.51
N ARG A 128 19.87 2.53 -6.22
CA ARG A 128 18.67 2.25 -5.41
C ARG A 128 18.25 3.50 -4.66
N PRO A 129 17.08 4.10 -4.95
CA PRO A 129 16.60 5.26 -4.21
C PRO A 129 16.31 4.89 -2.76
N ILE A 130 16.44 5.86 -1.88
CA ILE A 130 15.92 5.74 -0.51
C ILE A 130 14.39 5.73 -0.60
N GLU A 131 13.76 4.68 -0.09
CA GLU A 131 12.33 4.43 -0.29
C GLU A 131 11.63 4.13 1.04
N PHE A 132 10.44 4.67 1.29
CA PHE A 132 9.55 4.27 2.38
C PHE A 132 8.25 3.71 1.79
N SER A 133 7.76 2.60 2.33
CA SER A 133 6.53 1.97 1.88
C SER A 133 5.51 1.94 3.00
N PHE A 134 4.32 2.43 2.69
CA PHE A 134 3.17 2.53 3.58
C PHE A 134 2.07 1.65 3.02
N LEU A 135 1.81 0.56 3.71
CA LEU A 135 0.64 -0.28 3.49
C LEU A 135 0.17 -0.78 4.84
N ASN A 136 -0.54 0.07 5.56
CA ASN A 136 -1.07 -0.32 6.86
C ASN A 136 -2.23 -1.33 6.71
N GLU A 137 -2.11 -2.47 7.41
CA GLU A 137 -3.14 -3.47 7.72
C GLU A 137 -4.20 -3.75 6.64
N MET A 138 -3.77 -4.22 5.46
CA MET A 138 -4.65 -4.99 4.57
C MET A 138 -4.99 -6.39 5.13
N TYR A 139 -4.69 -6.67 6.40
CA TYR A 139 -4.88 -7.98 7.02
C TYR A 139 -6.18 -8.08 7.83
N ALA A 140 -6.88 -6.96 8.04
CA ALA A 140 -8.24 -6.95 8.59
C ALA A 140 -9.22 -7.24 7.45
N TYR A 141 -9.33 -8.50 7.09
CA TYR A 141 -10.36 -8.95 6.18
C TYR A 141 -11.73 -8.73 6.81
N LYS A 142 -12.67 -8.17 6.05
CA LYS A 142 -14.06 -8.07 6.47
C LYS A 142 -14.82 -9.24 5.86
N GLU A 143 -15.63 -9.89 6.68
CA GLU A 143 -16.62 -10.84 6.18
C GLU A 143 -17.59 -10.06 5.27
N TYR A 144 -17.98 -10.66 4.13
CA TYR A 144 -18.91 -10.10 3.13
C TYR A 144 -18.34 -9.06 2.15
N ASP A 145 -19.21 -8.58 1.26
CA ASP A 145 -18.87 -7.57 0.26
C ASP A 145 -18.44 -6.28 0.94
N THR A 146 -17.41 -5.65 0.38
CA THR A 146 -16.82 -4.44 0.95
C THR A 146 -16.83 -3.29 -0.03
N VAL A 147 -17.11 -2.09 0.47
CA VAL A 147 -16.90 -0.85 -0.26
C VAL A 147 -15.71 -0.14 0.37
N PHE A 148 -14.71 0.19 -0.45
CA PHE A 148 -13.57 0.98 -0.03
C PHE A 148 -14.02 2.43 0.22
N ASP A 149 -13.80 2.90 1.45
CA ASP A 149 -13.98 4.30 1.82
C ASP A 149 -12.60 4.99 1.93
N PRO A 150 -12.27 5.94 1.04
CA PRO A 150 -11.02 6.68 1.11
C PRO A 150 -10.89 7.50 2.40
N SER A 151 -12.00 8.01 2.94
CA SER A 151 -12.02 8.85 4.13
C SER A 151 -11.71 8.09 5.41
N GLU A 152 -11.87 6.76 5.41
CA GLU A 152 -11.50 5.89 6.53
C GLU A 152 -10.08 5.34 6.41
N ASN A 153 -9.45 5.46 5.22
CA ASN A 153 -8.16 4.83 4.97
C ASN A 153 -7.03 5.52 5.74
N LYS A 154 -6.36 4.74 6.62
CA LYS A 154 -5.24 5.23 7.45
C LYS A 154 -4.12 5.86 6.63
N ASN A 155 -3.77 5.29 5.48
CA ASN A 155 -2.67 5.81 4.67
C ASN A 155 -3.07 7.09 3.93
N ILE A 156 -4.31 7.22 3.44
CA ILE A 156 -4.79 8.51 2.91
C ILE A 156 -4.72 9.57 4.00
N LYS A 157 -5.25 9.30 5.20
CA LYS A 157 -5.22 10.26 6.33
C LYS A 157 -3.82 10.72 6.74
N LEU A 158 -2.82 9.85 6.62
CA LEU A 158 -1.43 10.19 6.97
C LEU A 158 -0.77 11.16 5.97
N PHE A 159 -1.28 11.22 4.74
CA PHE A 159 -0.65 11.95 3.64
C PHE A 159 -1.51 13.11 3.14
N GLU A 160 -2.82 13.00 3.27
CA GLU A 160 -3.78 13.96 2.74
C GLU A 160 -3.56 15.34 3.35
N ASN A 161 -3.31 16.31 2.47
CA ASN A 161 -3.06 17.72 2.79
C ASN A 161 -1.81 17.99 3.64
N ASN A 162 -0.91 17.03 3.77
CA ASN A 162 0.32 17.19 4.56
C ASN A 162 1.54 17.45 3.66
N GLU A 163 2.55 18.12 4.20
CA GLU A 163 3.87 18.26 3.60
C GLU A 163 4.76 17.06 3.97
N ILE A 164 5.15 16.30 2.95
CA ILE A 164 6.01 15.13 3.08
C ILE A 164 7.44 15.51 2.72
N SER A 165 8.38 15.22 3.62
CA SER A 165 9.80 15.49 3.43
C SER A 165 10.68 14.41 4.05
N PHE A 166 11.98 14.41 3.71
CA PHE A 166 12.98 13.55 4.35
C PHE A 166 13.91 14.39 5.23
N ALA A 167 14.12 13.94 6.47
CA ALA A 167 15.16 14.43 7.35
C ALA A 167 16.38 13.52 7.27
N TYR A 168 17.57 14.12 7.25
CA TYR A 168 18.86 13.43 7.14
C TYR A 168 19.70 13.73 8.37
N GLU A 169 19.99 12.70 9.16
CA GLU A 169 20.81 12.81 10.35
C GLU A 169 22.12 12.05 10.16
N ALA A 170 23.22 12.79 10.09
CA ALA A 170 24.56 12.23 9.95
C ALA A 170 25.29 12.26 11.29
N LEU A 171 25.71 11.09 11.79
CA LEU A 171 26.57 11.03 12.96
C LEU A 171 28.03 11.31 12.54
N PRO A 172 28.79 12.13 13.29
CA PRO A 172 30.16 12.54 12.92
C PRO A 172 31.06 11.36 12.58
N ASN A 173 31.02 10.31 13.40
CA ASN A 173 31.89 9.14 13.29
C ASN A 173 31.26 7.94 12.57
N ALA A 174 30.04 8.07 12.04
CA ALA A 174 29.39 7.00 11.29
C ALA A 174 29.65 7.11 9.79
N ASN A 175 29.70 5.97 9.10
CA ASN A 175 29.73 5.91 7.63
C ASN A 175 28.33 5.96 7.00
N GLN A 176 27.29 6.25 7.79
CA GLN A 176 25.90 6.23 7.38
C GLN A 176 25.18 7.53 7.79
N VAL A 177 24.10 7.81 7.06
CA VAL A 177 23.13 8.86 7.34
C VAL A 177 21.80 8.17 7.61
N ASN A 178 21.17 8.49 8.75
CA ASN A 178 19.82 8.05 9.05
C ASN A 178 18.85 8.97 8.33
N VAL A 179 17.95 8.38 7.57
CA VAL A 179 16.90 9.09 6.84
C VAL A 179 15.58 8.77 7.49
N THR A 180 14.82 9.80 7.83
CA THR A 180 13.49 9.69 8.42
C THR A 180 12.50 10.42 7.53
N ILE A 181 11.33 9.84 7.32
CA ILE A 181 10.24 10.51 6.61
C ILE A 181 9.39 11.32 7.59
N LEU A 182 9.11 12.56 7.21
CA LEU A 182 8.35 13.52 7.99
C LEU A 182 7.02 13.85 7.30
N SER A 183 6.00 14.10 8.11
CA SER A 183 4.72 14.72 7.73
C SER A 183 4.57 16.00 8.56
N ASP A 184 4.51 17.14 7.90
CA ASP A 184 4.45 18.48 8.51
C ASP A 184 5.55 18.69 9.57
N GLY A 185 6.76 18.20 9.26
CA GLY A 185 7.93 18.28 10.15
C GLY A 185 7.99 17.23 11.25
N ASN A 186 6.95 16.41 11.46
CA ASN A 186 6.93 15.36 12.47
C ASN A 186 7.21 13.98 11.87
N GLN A 187 7.91 13.11 12.60
CA GLN A 187 8.17 11.75 12.14
C GLN A 187 6.85 11.01 11.88
N MET A 188 6.71 10.43 10.69
CA MET A 188 5.50 9.67 10.38
C MET A 188 5.39 8.43 11.27
N PRO A 189 4.19 8.15 11.82
CA PRO A 189 3.97 6.92 12.57
C PRO A 189 4.26 5.70 11.68
N THR A 190 4.66 4.61 12.32
CA THR A 190 4.94 3.29 11.70
C THR A 190 6.13 3.19 10.75
N THR A 191 6.97 4.23 10.64
CA THR A 191 8.23 4.16 9.86
C THR A 191 9.47 4.26 10.72
N SER A 192 10.29 3.22 10.68
CA SER A 192 11.66 3.26 11.17
C SER A 192 12.54 4.04 10.20
N SER A 193 13.51 4.78 10.73
CA SER A 193 14.54 5.43 9.93
C SER A 193 15.29 4.40 9.08
N LYS A 194 15.72 4.82 7.89
CA LYS A 194 16.52 4.02 6.96
C LYS A 194 17.93 4.57 6.90
N SER A 195 18.92 3.69 6.96
CA SER A 195 20.32 4.10 6.83
C SER A 195 20.75 4.11 5.36
N ALA A 196 21.43 5.17 4.96
CA ALA A 196 22.05 5.32 3.65
C ALA A 196 23.55 5.59 3.80
N LEU A 197 24.37 5.17 2.84
CA LEU A 197 25.82 5.39 2.88
C LEU A 197 26.13 6.89 2.83
N LYS A 198 26.95 7.36 3.77
CA LYS A 198 27.36 8.76 3.88
C LYS A 198 28.41 9.11 2.84
N ASN A 199 28.19 10.18 2.09
CA ASN A 199 29.21 10.79 1.25
C ASN A 199 30.12 11.66 2.14
N PRO A 200 31.44 11.38 2.22
CA PRO A 200 32.36 12.10 3.10
C PRO A 200 32.55 13.57 2.70
N LYS A 201 32.21 13.96 1.46
CA LYS A 201 32.33 15.34 0.99
C LYS A 201 31.17 16.23 1.45
N THR A 202 29.97 15.67 1.55
CA THR A 202 28.73 16.43 1.79
C THR A 202 28.08 16.10 3.13
N ASN A 203 28.51 15.03 3.81
CA ASN A 203 27.82 14.42 4.96
C ASN A 203 26.36 14.00 4.70
N LEU A 204 25.93 13.99 3.43
CA LEU A 204 24.61 13.54 2.98
C LEU A 204 24.75 12.18 2.28
N PRO A 205 23.64 11.48 2.00
CA PRO A 205 23.70 10.28 1.18
C PRO A 205 24.29 10.55 -0.21
N TYR A 206 24.80 9.51 -0.86
CA TYR A 206 25.24 9.61 -2.25
C TYR A 206 24.07 9.92 -3.19
N ASN A 207 24.35 10.68 -4.25
CA ASN A 207 23.35 10.97 -5.28
C ASN A 207 22.92 9.68 -5.99
N LEU A 208 21.64 9.63 -6.33
CA LEU A 208 21.06 8.59 -7.17
C LEU A 208 21.64 8.68 -8.58
N LYS A 209 22.15 7.56 -9.10
CA LYS A 209 22.68 7.43 -10.45
C LYS A 209 21.66 6.85 -11.41
#